data_AF-A0A3C0G2H2-F1
#
_entry.id   AF-A0A3C0G2H2-F1
#
_cell.length_a   1.000
_cell.length_b   1.000
_cell.length_c   1.000
_cell.angle_alpha   90.00
_cell.angle_beta   90.00
_cell.angle_gamma   90.00
#
_symmetry.space_group_name_H-M   'P 1'
#
loop_
_entity.id
_entity.type
_entity.pdbx_description
1 polymer ?
#
loop_
_entity_poly.entity_id
_entity_poly.type
_entity_poly.pdbx_seq_one_letter_code
_entity_poly.pdbx_strand_id
1 'polypeptide(L)'
;VEKEDSGIKNLILGVSPPILIMEQFIFSVHNQSEKIFKSLLQKNRDIIHGAFVLDETANRVIFRDTLQIENMDLNEFEASLNSLSLLMSEYSDKIIEFSKY
;
A
#
# COMPACT_ATOMS: atom_id res chain seq x y z
N VAL A 1 -11.43 -3.01 7.40
CA VAL A 1 -12.22 -2.10 6.53
C VAL A 1 -12.31 -2.75 5.16
N GLU A 2 -13.50 -2.83 4.57
CA GLU A 2 -13.72 -3.49 3.28
C GLU A 2 -14.45 -2.55 2.33
N LYS A 3 -13.83 -2.23 1.19
CA LYS A 3 -14.41 -1.45 0.10
C LYS A 3 -13.85 -2.01 -1.20
N GLU A 4 -14.26 -3.24 -1.52
CA GLU A 4 -13.65 -4.08 -2.57
C GLU A 4 -13.70 -3.40 -3.95
N ASP A 5 -14.78 -2.66 -4.26
CA ASP A 5 -14.91 -1.88 -5.50
C ASP A 5 -13.81 -0.82 -5.67
N SER A 6 -13.17 -0.41 -4.56
CA SER A 6 -12.06 0.55 -4.54
C SER A 6 -10.69 -0.10 -4.32
N GLY A 7 -10.61 -1.44 -4.35
CA GLY A 7 -9.36 -2.17 -4.13
C GLY A 7 -8.87 -2.18 -2.68
N ILE A 8 -9.66 -1.69 -1.73
CA ILE A 8 -9.36 -1.79 -0.30
C ILE A 8 -9.93 -3.11 0.22
N LYS A 9 -9.02 -4.04 0.53
CA LYS A 9 -9.35 -5.38 1.00
C LYS A 9 -8.36 -5.81 2.08
N ASN A 10 -8.89 -6.24 3.23
CA ASN A 10 -8.08 -6.67 4.38
C ASN A 10 -7.08 -5.61 4.88
N LEU A 11 -7.43 -4.33 4.81
CA LEU A 11 -6.63 -3.25 5.39
C LEU A 11 -6.55 -3.41 6.91
N ILE A 12 -5.32 -3.50 7.42
CA ILE A 12 -4.98 -3.61 8.84
C ILE A 12 -4.62 -2.23 9.36
N LEU A 13 -5.13 -1.89 10.54
CA LEU A 13 -4.81 -0.66 11.26
C LEU A 13 -4.08 -1.02 12.56
N GLY A 14 -2.77 -0.76 12.58
CA GLY A 14 -1.93 -0.92 13.77
C GLY A 14 -1.82 0.40 14.52
N VAL A 15 -2.46 0.51 15.69
CA VAL A 15 -2.35 1.69 16.54
C VAL A 15 -1.21 1.47 17.55
N SER A 16 -0.13 2.21 17.41
CA SER A 16 1.01 2.17 18.33
C SER A 16 1.42 3.60 18.66
N PRO A 17 0.84 4.22 19.70
CA PRO A 17 1.08 5.63 20.00
C PRO A 17 2.58 5.96 20.05
N PRO A 18 3.02 7.05 19.37
CA PRO A 18 2.21 8.14 18.81
C PRO A 18 1.77 7.96 17.34
N ILE A 19 1.88 6.76 16.75
CA ILE A 19 1.63 6.51 15.32
C ILE A 19 0.49 5.54 15.04
N LEU A 20 -0.19 5.76 13.90
CA LEU A 20 -1.10 4.82 13.25
C LEU A 20 -0.39 4.25 12.02
N ILE A 21 -0.35 2.94 11.89
CA ILE A 21 0.16 2.23 10.73
C ILE A 21 -1.02 1.63 9.97
N MET A 22 -1.13 1.95 8.68
CA MET A 22 -2.11 1.37 7.76
C MET A 22 -1.39 0.41 6.83
N GLU A 23 -1.76 -0.87 6.83
CA GLU A 23 -1.11 -1.89 6.01
C GLU A 23 -2.11 -2.72 5.22
N GLN A 24 -1.86 -2.90 3.93
CA GLN A 24 -2.63 -3.80 3.08
C GLN A 24 -1.69 -4.68 2.25
N PHE A 25 -1.90 -6.00 2.32
CA PHE A 25 -1.26 -6.92 1.40
C PHE A 25 -1.72 -6.67 -0.04
N ILE A 26 -0.77 -6.58 -0.98
CA ILE A 26 -1.08 -6.32 -2.40
C ILE A 26 -0.89 -7.60 -3.21
N PHE A 27 0.31 -8.19 -3.21
CA PHE A 27 0.60 -9.43 -3.92
C PHE A 27 1.86 -10.13 -3.40
N SER A 28 1.99 -11.41 -3.74
CA SER A 28 3.21 -12.21 -3.49
C SER A 28 4.14 -12.13 -4.69
N VAL A 29 5.44 -12.03 -4.43
CA VAL A 29 6.51 -12.10 -5.43
C VAL A 29 7.03 -13.52 -5.43
N HIS A 30 6.82 -14.26 -6.53
CA HIS A 30 7.28 -15.65 -6.63
C HIS A 30 8.71 -15.74 -7.19
N ASN A 31 9.11 -14.76 -7.99
CA ASN A 31 10.43 -14.62 -8.57
C ASN A 31 10.94 -13.20 -8.35
N GLN A 32 11.96 -13.07 -7.49
CA GLN A 32 12.56 -11.78 -7.18
C GLN A 32 13.14 -11.15 -8.44
N SER A 33 12.55 -10.03 -8.86
CA SER A 33 12.87 -9.35 -10.10
C SER A 33 13.24 -7.91 -9.81
N GLU A 34 14.50 -7.56 -10.10
CA GLU A 34 14.99 -6.17 -9.98
C GLU A 34 14.08 -5.19 -10.74
N LYS A 35 13.55 -5.61 -11.91
CA LYS A 35 12.63 -4.81 -12.70
C LYS A 35 11.33 -4.49 -11.94
N ILE A 36 10.77 -5.47 -11.22
CA ILE A 36 9.56 -5.27 -10.41
C ILE A 36 9.86 -4.29 -9.28
N PHE A 37 10.91 -4.54 -8.49
CA PHE A 37 11.24 -3.69 -7.35
C PHE A 37 11.61 -2.25 -7.76
N LYS A 38 12.34 -2.09 -8.86
CA LYS A 38 12.63 -0.77 -9.43
C LYS A 38 11.35 -0.06 -9.86
N SER A 39 10.41 -0.77 -10.49
CA SER A 39 9.12 -0.21 -10.90
C SER A 39 8.28 0.22 -9.70
N LEU A 40 8.25 -0.57 -8.61
CA LEU A 40 7.56 -0.22 -7.37
C LEU A 40 8.18 1.02 -6.71
N LEU A 41 9.51 1.06 -6.59
CA LEU A 41 10.22 2.22 -6.04
C LEU A 41 10.01 3.49 -6.87
N GLN A 42 9.93 3.35 -8.20
CA GLN A 42 9.60 4.47 -9.07
C GLN A 42 8.15 4.92 -8.88
N LYS A 43 7.19 3.99 -8.81
CA LYS A 43 5.78 4.32 -8.55
C LYS A 43 5.59 5.00 -7.20
N ASN A 44 6.38 4.65 -6.17
CA ASN A 44 6.35 5.34 -4.87
C ASN A 44 6.57 6.85 -4.97
N ARG A 45 7.21 7.35 -6.04
CA ARG A 45 7.35 8.80 -6.26
C ARG A 45 6.02 9.49 -6.59
N ASP A 46 5.09 8.76 -7.19
CA ASP A 46 3.80 9.26 -7.67
C ASP A 46 2.65 8.96 -6.69
N ILE A 47 2.90 8.17 -5.65
CA ILE A 47 1.90 7.86 -4.62
C ILE A 47 1.70 9.09 -3.73
N ILE A 48 0.44 9.46 -3.48
CA ILE A 48 0.08 10.63 -2.66
C ILE A 48 0.37 10.37 -1.17
N HIS A 49 -0.13 9.24 -0.65
CA HIS A 49 0.06 8.79 0.72
C HIS A 49 0.52 7.33 0.76
N GLY A 50 1.43 7.03 1.68
CA GLY A 50 2.03 5.71 1.85
C GLY A 50 2.99 5.32 0.71
N ALA A 51 3.36 4.05 0.71
CA ALA A 51 4.30 3.48 -0.26
C ALA A 51 4.12 1.97 -0.39
N PHE A 52 4.60 1.40 -1.50
CA PHE A 52 4.90 -0.02 -1.57
C PHE A 52 6.13 -0.33 -0.73
N VAL A 53 6.01 -1.34 0.11
CA VAL A 53 7.07 -1.92 0.93
C VAL A 53 7.11 -3.44 0.73
N LEU A 54 8.25 -4.04 1.08
CA LEU A 54 8.41 -5.48 1.13
C LEU A 54 8.33 -5.96 2.58
N ASP A 55 7.83 -7.17 2.77
CA ASP A 55 8.03 -7.87 4.04
C ASP A 55 9.51 -8.24 4.26
N GLU A 56 9.84 -8.70 5.45
CA GLU A 56 11.22 -9.07 5.83
C GLU A 56 11.83 -10.14 4.91
N THR A 57 10.99 -10.97 4.29
CA THR A 57 11.41 -12.05 3.38
C THR A 57 11.54 -11.61 1.92
N ALA A 58 11.13 -10.37 1.60
CA ALA A 58 11.02 -9.83 0.25
C ALA A 58 10.12 -10.64 -0.71
N ASN A 59 9.17 -11.41 -0.17
CA ASN A 59 8.24 -12.23 -0.94
C ASN A 59 6.81 -11.68 -0.95
N ARG A 60 6.52 -10.64 -0.15
CA ARG A 60 5.22 -9.99 -0.13
C ARG A 60 5.37 -8.50 -0.33
N VAL A 61 4.63 -7.96 -1.30
CA VAL A 61 4.47 -6.53 -1.50
C VAL A 61 3.26 -6.07 -0.72
N ILE A 62 3.46 -5.05 0.10
CA ILE A 62 2.49 -4.47 1.03
C ILE A 62 2.41 -2.99 0.72
N PHE A 63 1.21 -2.41 0.76
CA PHE A 63 1.05 -0.98 0.91
C PHE A 63 1.16 -0.63 2.38
N ARG A 64 1.99 0.36 2.71
CA ARG A 64 2.12 0.87 4.08
C ARG A 64 2.02 2.38 4.09
N ASP A 65 1.22 2.90 5.02
CA ASP A 65 1.21 4.31 5.38
C ASP A 65 1.37 4.47 6.89
N THR A 66 2.03 5.53 7.33
CA THR A 66 2.30 5.79 8.75
C THR A 66 1.99 7.24 9.09
N LEU A 67 1.01 7.44 9.95
CA LEU A 67 0.43 8.73 10.30
C LEU A 67 0.72 9.03 11.78
N GLN A 68 0.96 10.30 12.12
CA GLN A 68 1.11 10.73 13.50
C GLN A 68 -0.28 10.98 14.10
N ILE A 69 -0.59 10.36 15.25
CA ILE A 69 -1.95 10.38 15.82
C ILE A 69 -2.28 11.74 16.47
N GLU A 70 -1.28 12.45 16.99
CA GLU A 70 -1.48 13.61 17.88
C GLU A 70 -2.43 14.68 17.34
N ASN A 71 -2.35 14.97 16.03
CA ASN A 71 -3.20 15.97 15.38
C ASN A 71 -4.08 15.37 14.27
N MET A 72 -4.16 14.04 14.20
CA MET A 72 -4.85 13.38 13.10
C MET A 72 -6.35 13.64 13.15
N ASP A 73 -6.88 14.17 12.05
CA ASP A 73 -8.31 14.36 11.86
C ASP A 73 -8.89 13.35 10.86
N LEU A 74 -10.21 13.41 10.67
CA LEU A 74 -10.90 12.46 9.79
C LEU A 74 -10.47 12.62 8.33
N ASN A 75 -10.23 13.86 7.86
CA ASN A 75 -9.83 14.12 6.48
C ASN A 75 -8.42 13.62 6.16
N GLU A 76 -7.48 13.64 7.10
CA GLU A 76 -6.15 13.03 6.91
C GLU A 76 -6.25 11.50 6.79
N PHE A 77 -7.08 10.86 7.60
CA PHE A 77 -7.33 9.42 7.50
C PHE A 77 -8.05 9.05 6.19
N GLU A 78 -9.07 9.81 5.81
CA GLU A 78 -9.79 9.64 4.54
C GLU A 78 -8.89 9.89 3.33
N ALA A 79 -8.00 10.89 3.37
CA ALA A 79 -7.03 11.14 2.31
C ALA A 79 -6.10 9.93 2.08
N SER A 80 -5.69 9.27 3.16
CA SER A 80 -4.87 8.06 3.11
C SER A 80 -5.63 6.88 2.47
N LEU A 81 -6.90 6.68 2.85
CA LEU A 81 -7.77 5.68 2.21
C LEU A 81 -8.05 5.97 0.73
N ASN A 82 -8.28 7.23 0.38
CA ASN A 82 -8.54 7.66 -0.99
C ASN A 82 -7.29 7.51 -1.86
N SER A 83 -6.11 7.82 -1.33
CA SER A 83 -4.82 7.57 -1.99
C SER A 83 -4.62 6.07 -2.29
N LEU A 84 -4.88 5.19 -1.31
CA LEU A 84 -4.83 3.75 -1.52
C LEU A 84 -5.83 3.31 -2.60
N SER A 85 -7.06 3.82 -2.56
CA SER A 85 -8.08 3.50 -3.57
C SER A 85 -7.65 3.90 -4.98
N LEU A 86 -7.09 5.10 -5.13
CA LEU A 86 -6.58 5.61 -6.39
C LEU A 86 -5.41 4.76 -6.89
N LEU A 87 -4.44 4.45 -6.02
CA LEU A 87 -3.32 3.58 -6.33
C LEU A 87 -3.78 2.21 -6.85
N MET A 88 -4.75 1.60 -6.17
CA MET A 88 -5.28 0.30 -6.55
C MET A 88 -6.02 0.35 -7.89
N SER A 89 -6.73 1.43 -8.18
CA SER A 89 -7.41 1.63 -9.47
C SER A 89 -6.41 1.81 -10.62
N GLU A 90 -5.48 2.76 -10.50
CA GLU A 90 -4.52 3.12 -11.55
C GLU A 90 -3.47 2.06 -11.82
N TYR A 91 -3.07 1.30 -10.79
CA TYR A 91 -1.95 0.37 -10.86
C TYR A 91 -2.38 -1.10 -10.88
N SER A 92 -3.69 -1.36 -10.95
CA SER A 92 -4.29 -2.70 -10.96
C SER A 92 -3.68 -3.63 -12.01
N ASP A 93 -3.60 -3.20 -13.28
CA ASP A 93 -3.04 -4.00 -14.37
C ASP A 93 -1.57 -4.39 -14.11
N LYS A 94 -0.78 -3.47 -13.56
CA LYS A 94 0.64 -3.71 -13.21
C LYS A 94 0.78 -4.66 -12.03
N ILE A 95 -0.06 -4.52 -11.01
CA ILE A 95 -0.12 -5.44 -9.87
C ILE A 95 -0.47 -6.86 -10.34
N ILE A 96 -1.43 -7.01 -11.27
CA ILE A 96 -1.81 -8.30 -11.86
C ILE A 96 -0.67 -8.86 -12.73
N GLU A 97 0.07 -8.01 -13.44
CA GLU A 97 1.26 -8.43 -14.19
C GLU A 97 2.33 -8.97 -13.23
N PHE A 98 2.63 -8.24 -12.15
CA PHE A 98 3.67 -8.60 -11.20
C PHE A 98 3.34 -9.83 -10.35
N SER A 99 2.07 -10.06 -10.01
CA SER A 99 1.67 -11.24 -9.21
C SER A 99 1.83 -12.58 -9.93
N LYS A 100 2.04 -12.55 -11.26
CA LYS A 100 2.33 -13.75 -12.07
C LYS A 100 3.80 -14.15 -12.03
N TYR A 101 4.68 -13.25 -11.58
CA TYR A 101 6.13 -13.49 -11.51
C TYR A 101 6.54 -13.93 -10.12
#